data_AF-A0A6N4THL4-F1
#
_entry.id   AF-A0A6N4THL4-F1
#
_cell.length_a   1.000
_cell.length_b   1.000
_cell.length_c   1.000
_cell.angle_alpha   90.00
_cell.angle_beta   90.00
_cell.angle_gamma   90.00
#
_symmetry.space_group_name_H-M   'P 1'
#
loop_
_entity.id
_entity.type
_entity.pdbx_description
1 polymer ?
#
loop_
_entity_poly.entity_id
_entity_poly.type
_entity_poly.pdbx_seq_one_letter_code
_entity_poly.pdbx_strand_id
1 'polypeptide(L)'
;MKKDDGFTILEMMIVLSVIALIFLLTLPNIQQKEDIIRNKGCEALTEVVNSQILLYEIENLSPPTTIQQLISKGYLKPSQQRCPSGDKITIENGQAVVR
;
A
#
# COMPACT_ATOMS: atom_id res chain seq x y z
N MET A 1 -4.83 -17.17 -57.71
CA MET A 1 -5.57 -16.31 -56.75
C MET A 1 -5.40 -16.92 -55.37
N LYS A 2 -4.70 -16.25 -54.46
CA LYS A 2 -4.66 -16.69 -53.04
C LYS A 2 -6.02 -16.38 -52.44
N LYS A 3 -6.67 -17.38 -51.83
CA LYS A 3 -7.81 -17.15 -50.95
C LYS A 3 -7.22 -16.66 -49.64
N ASP A 4 -7.40 -15.38 -49.35
CA ASP A 4 -7.28 -14.90 -47.98
C ASP A 4 -8.57 -15.33 -47.28
N ASP A 5 -8.50 -16.43 -46.54
CA ASP A 5 -9.62 -16.89 -45.73
C ASP A 5 -9.86 -15.84 -44.65
N GLY A 6 -10.95 -15.08 -44.84
CA GLY A 6 -11.28 -13.91 -44.05
C GLY A 6 -11.65 -14.26 -42.62
N PHE A 7 -11.03 -13.54 -41.68
CA PHE A 7 -11.40 -13.47 -40.28
C PHE A 7 -12.93 -13.30 -40.16
N THR A 8 -13.63 -14.31 -39.62
CA THR A 8 -15.09 -14.26 -39.56
C THR A 8 -15.54 -13.38 -38.39
N ILE A 9 -16.72 -12.76 -38.50
CA ILE A 9 -17.32 -12.00 -37.38
C ILE A 9 -17.52 -12.94 -36.18
N LEU A 10 -17.90 -14.20 -36.42
CA LEU A 10 -18.05 -15.23 -35.39
C LEU A 10 -16.74 -15.46 -34.62
N GLU A 11 -15.61 -15.49 -35.32
CA GLU A 11 -14.30 -15.65 -34.72
C GLU A 11 -13.93 -14.45 -33.84
N MET A 12 -14.19 -13.21 -34.30
CA MET A 12 -14.03 -12.02 -33.46
C MET A 12 -14.93 -12.04 -32.22
N MET A 13 -16.17 -12.55 -32.33
CA MET A 13 -17.08 -12.66 -31.18
C MET A 13 -16.56 -13.63 -30.13
N ILE A 14 -16.07 -14.81 -30.56
CA ILE A 14 -15.49 -15.80 -29.65
C ILE A 14 -14.22 -15.23 -29.00
N VAL A 15 -13.33 -14.62 -29.78
CA VAL A 15 -12.10 -13.98 -29.26
C VAL A 15 -12.43 -12.90 -28.21
N LEU A 16 -13.37 -12.00 -28.49
CA LEU A 16 -13.77 -10.96 -27.54
C LEU A 16 -14.41 -11.54 -26.28
N SER A 17 -15.20 -12.61 -26.39
CA SER A 17 -15.80 -13.28 -25.23
C SER A 17 -14.76 -13.92 -24.31
N VAL A 18 -13.72 -14.56 -24.87
CA VAL A 18 -12.62 -15.14 -24.11
C VAL A 18 -11.80 -14.03 -23.43
N ILE A 19 -11.49 -12.95 -24.14
CA ILE A 19 -10.78 -11.79 -23.59
C ILE A 19 -11.56 -11.17 -22.42
N ALA A 20 -12.88 -10.98 -22.57
CA ALA A 20 -13.74 -10.44 -21.51
C ALA A 20 -13.73 -11.34 -20.25
N LEU A 21 -13.76 -12.66 -20.42
CA LEU A 21 -13.67 -13.61 -19.31
C LEU A 21 -12.32 -13.51 -18.57
N ILE A 22 -11.20 -13.39 -19.30
CA ILE A 22 -9.87 -13.20 -18.71
C ILE A 22 -9.82 -11.86 -17.93
N PHE A 23 -10.37 -10.78 -18.48
CA PHE A 23 -10.45 -9.48 -17.78
C PHE A 23 -11.29 -9.58 -16.49
N LEU A 24 -12.44 -10.24 -16.53
CA LEU A 24 -13.29 -10.45 -15.36
C LEU A 24 -12.59 -11.25 -14.25
N LEU A 25 -11.70 -12.19 -14.59
CA LEU A 25 -10.93 -12.95 -13.60
C LEU A 25 -9.74 -12.16 -13.04
N THR A 26 -9.10 -11.32 -13.86
CA THR A 26 -7.88 -10.58 -13.47
C THR A 26 -8.20 -9.33 -12.65
N LEU A 27 -9.25 -8.59 -12.99
CA LEU A 27 -9.66 -7.36 -12.31
C LEU A 27 -9.92 -7.52 -10.80
N PRO A 28 -10.70 -8.52 -10.31
CA PRO A 28 -10.92 -8.71 -8.88
C PRO A 28 -9.66 -9.15 -8.12
N ASN A 29 -8.70 -9.78 -8.78
CA ASN A 29 -7.43 -10.21 -8.16
C ASN A 29 -6.46 -9.04 -7.95
N ILE A 30 -6.48 -8.05 -8.86
CA ILE A 30 -5.64 -6.84 -8.74
C ILE A 30 -6.10 -5.98 -7.56
N GLN A 31 -7.42 -5.72 -7.44
CA GLN A 31 -7.97 -4.89 -6.36
C GLN A 31 -7.66 -5.47 -4.98
N GLN A 32 -7.81 -6.78 -4.79
CA GLN A 32 -7.48 -7.44 -3.52
C GLN A 32 -5.98 -7.32 -3.16
N LYS A 33 -5.08 -7.41 -4.15
CA LYS A 33 -3.64 -7.25 -3.91
C LYS A 33 -3.27 -5.83 -3.53
N GLU A 34 -3.92 -4.82 -4.11
CA GLU A 34 -3.70 -3.41 -3.77
C GLU A 34 -4.03 -3.14 -2.30
N ASP A 35 -5.20 -3.59 -1.82
CA ASP A 35 -5.60 -3.42 -0.43
C ASP A 35 -4.67 -4.14 0.55
N ILE A 36 -4.24 -5.36 0.21
CA ILE A 36 -3.26 -6.10 1.00
C ILE A 36 -1.94 -5.34 1.08
N ILE A 37 -1.45 -4.79 -0.04
CA ILE A 37 -0.21 -4.01 -0.08
C ILE A 37 -0.32 -2.75 0.79
N ARG A 38 -1.45 -2.03 0.72
CA ARG A 38 -1.70 -0.83 1.53
C ARG A 38 -1.70 -1.15 3.02
N ASN A 39 -2.42 -2.21 3.43
CA ASN A 39 -2.49 -2.65 4.82
C ASN A 39 -1.15 -3.19 5.34
N LYS A 40 -0.48 -4.07 4.59
CA LYS A 40 0.83 -4.62 4.98
C LYS A 40 1.92 -3.55 4.99
N GLY A 41 1.87 -2.60 4.07
CA GLY A 41 2.77 -1.45 4.08
C GLY A 41 2.57 -0.57 5.31
N CYS A 42 1.32 -0.37 5.75
CA CYS A 42 0.99 0.39 6.95
C CYS A 42 1.43 -0.33 8.24
N GLU A 43 1.21 -1.64 8.32
CA GLU A 43 1.68 -2.49 9.43
C GLU A 43 3.21 -2.41 9.56
N ALA A 44 3.94 -2.57 8.46
CA ALA A 44 5.40 -2.47 8.44
C ALA A 44 5.88 -1.06 8.82
N LEU A 45 5.22 -0.01 8.33
CA LEU A 45 5.57 1.36 8.67
C LEU A 45 5.34 1.65 10.17
N THR A 46 4.27 1.12 10.75
CA THR A 46 3.97 1.24 12.18
C THR A 46 5.08 0.63 13.02
N GLU A 47 5.60 -0.54 12.61
CA GLU A 47 6.72 -1.20 13.30
C GLU A 47 8.03 -0.40 13.19
N VAL A 48 8.29 0.19 12.03
CA VAL A 48 9.43 1.12 11.87
C VAL A 48 9.28 2.32 12.79
N VAL A 49 8.10 2.92 12.88
CA VAL A 49 7.84 4.04 13.79
C VAL A 49 8.02 3.64 15.25
N ASN A 50 7.54 2.46 15.68
CA ASN A 50 7.77 1.93 17.03
C ASN A 50 9.27 1.78 17.33
N SER A 51 10.05 1.29 16.38
CA SER A 51 11.50 1.19 16.53
C SER A 51 12.16 2.57 16.71
N GLN A 52 11.68 3.58 16.00
CA GLN A 52 12.15 4.97 16.13
C GLN A 52 11.72 5.62 17.44
N ILE A 53 10.53 5.28 17.95
CA ILE A 53 10.07 5.71 19.27
C ILE A 53 10.99 5.15 20.36
N LEU A 54 11.32 3.86 20.28
CA LEU A 54 12.23 3.21 21.22
C LEU A 54 13.63 3.85 21.17
N LEU A 55 14.16 4.12 19.97
CA LEU A 55 15.45 4.78 19.83
C LEU A 55 15.44 6.20 20.45
N TYR A 56 14.38 6.97 20.22
CA TYR A 56 14.20 8.27 20.86
C TYR A 56 14.21 8.15 22.39
N GLU A 57 13.52 7.16 22.94
CA GLU A 57 13.43 6.92 24.37
C GLU A 57 14.79 6.57 24.99
N ILE A 58 15.60 5.76 24.29
CA ILE A 58 16.96 5.42 24.71
C ILE A 58 17.86 6.67 24.76
N GLU A 59 17.78 7.54 23.76
CA GLU A 59 18.66 8.71 23.66
C GLU A 59 18.22 9.88 24.56
N ASN A 60 16.91 10.02 24.80
CA ASN A 60 16.34 11.17 25.52
C ASN A 60 15.78 10.81 26.89
N LEU A 61 15.89 9.55 27.33
CA LEU A 61 15.37 9.02 28.60
C LEU A 61 13.88 9.29 28.82
N SER A 62 13.14 9.55 27.74
CA SER A 62 11.73 9.90 27.75
C SER A 62 11.09 9.55 26.41
N PRO A 63 9.86 9.02 26.39
CA PRO A 63 9.17 8.72 25.14
C PRO A 63 8.75 10.01 24.41
N PRO A 64 8.70 9.99 23.07
CA PRO A 64 8.18 11.11 22.29
C PRO A 64 6.67 11.27 22.53
N THR A 65 6.21 12.52 22.64
CA THR A 65 4.78 12.83 22.80
C THR A 65 4.07 13.01 21.46
N THR A 66 4.80 13.30 20.39
CA THR A 66 4.25 13.58 19.06
C THR A 66 5.15 13.03 17.96
N ILE A 67 4.55 12.65 16.82
CA ILE A 67 5.32 12.30 15.61
C ILE A 67 6.20 13.46 15.15
N GLN A 68 5.80 14.71 15.39
CA GLN A 68 6.60 15.87 15.00
C GLN A 68 7.95 15.92 15.70
N GLN A 69 8.07 15.42 16.94
CA GLN A 69 9.36 15.30 17.63
C GLN A 69 10.29 14.32 16.91
N LEU A 70 9.75 13.19 16.44
CA LEU A 70 10.51 12.20 15.67
C LEU A 70 10.97 12.77 14.32
N ILE A 71 10.14 13.57 13.66
CA ILE A 71 10.50 14.23 12.40
C ILE A 71 11.56 15.31 12.63
N SER A 72 11.36 16.16 13.64
CA SER A 72 12.24 17.30 13.90
C SER A 72 13.65 16.88 14.31
N LYS A 73 13.76 15.75 15.04
CA LYS A 73 15.05 15.15 15.40
C LYS A 73 15.61 14.18 14.35
N GLY A 74 14.92 13.98 13.23
CA GLY A 74 15.42 13.22 12.10
C GLY A 74 15.25 11.70 12.19
N TYR A 75 14.54 11.18 13.20
CA TYR A 75 14.20 9.74 13.29
C TYR A 75 13.19 9.31 12.22
N LEU A 76 12.36 10.23 11.74
CA LEU A 76 11.38 9.97 10.68
C LEU A 76 11.44 11.04 9.58
N LYS A 77 11.22 10.64 8.33
CA LYS A 77 10.98 11.57 7.23
C LYS A 77 9.55 12.12 7.29
N PRO A 78 9.29 13.35 6.82
CA PRO A 78 7.93 13.91 6.76
C PRO A 78 6.94 13.05 5.96
N SER A 79 7.43 12.30 4.97
CA SER A 79 6.62 11.37 4.17
C SER A 79 6.15 10.14 4.95
N GLN A 80 6.81 9.79 6.04
CA GLN A 80 6.52 8.59 6.86
C GLN A 80 5.46 8.85 7.93
N GLN A 81 4.86 10.05 7.97
CA GLN A 81 3.75 10.37 8.87
C GLN A 81 2.42 9.73 8.43
N ARG A 82 2.32 9.28 7.18
CA ARG A 82 1.09 8.71 6.61
C ARG A 82 1.35 7.36 5.99
N CYS A 83 0.41 6.45 6.18
CA CYS A 83 0.41 5.17 5.50
C CYS A 83 0.09 5.35 4.01
N PRO A 84 0.50 4.39 3.15
CA PRO A 84 0.08 4.34 1.75
C PRO A 84 -1.45 4.30 1.59
N SER A 85 -2.16 3.85 2.62
CA SER A 85 -3.61 3.89 2.74
C SER A 85 -4.19 5.31 2.79
N GLY A 86 -3.43 6.30 3.26
CA GLY A 86 -3.89 7.66 3.53
C GLY A 86 -4.04 7.97 5.03
N ASP A 87 -4.10 6.91 5.85
CA ASP A 87 -4.22 7.01 7.31
C ASP A 87 -2.99 7.67 7.93
N LYS A 88 -3.19 8.43 9.01
CA LYS A 88 -2.12 9.11 9.75
C LYS A 88 -1.63 8.23 10.88
N ILE A 89 -0.32 8.22 11.08
CA ILE A 89 0.26 7.60 12.27
C ILE A 89 0.29 8.65 13.38
N THR A 90 -0.11 8.26 14.58
CA THR A 90 -0.09 9.06 15.80
C THR A 90 0.59 8.28 16.90
N ILE A 91 1.02 8.95 17.97
CA ILE A 91 1.64 8.28 19.13
C ILE A 91 0.64 8.33 20.27
N GLU A 92 0.22 7.15 20.76
CA GLU A 92 -0.62 7.00 21.94
C GLU A 92 0.09 6.04 22.91
N ASN A 93 0.24 6.44 24.17
CA ASN A 93 0.90 5.64 25.21
C ASN A 93 2.30 5.10 24.84
N GLY A 94 3.07 5.86 24.06
CA GLY A 94 4.41 5.46 23.61
C GLY A 94 4.42 4.44 22.47
N GLN A 95 3.28 4.20 21.82
CA GLN A 95 3.19 3.32 20.64
C GLN A 95 2.60 4.05 19.45
N ALA A 96 3.02 3.62 18.25
CA ALA A 96 2.47 4.09 17.00
C ALA A 96 1.08 3.49 16.76
N VAL A 97 0.08 4.36 16.55
CA VAL A 97 -1.31 3.98 16.26
C VAL A 97 -1.76 4.67 14.99
N VAL A 98 -2.39 3.90 14.10
CA VAL A 98 -2.93 4.36 12.81
C VAL A 98 -4.34 4.92 13.01
N ARG A 99 -4.63 6.09 12.45
CA ARG A 99 -5.93 6.79 12.50
C ARG A 99 -6.34 7.43 11.18
#